data_AF-A0A7V4P8M2-F1
#
_entry.id   AF-A0A7V4P8M2-F1
#
_cell.length_a   1.000
_cell.length_b   1.000
_cell.length_c   1.000
_cell.angle_alpha   90.00
_cell.angle_beta   90.00
_cell.angle_gamma   90.00
#
_symmetry.space_group_name_H-M   'P 1'
#
loop_
_entity.id
_entity.type
_entity.pdbx_description
1 polymer ?
#
loop_
_entity_poly.entity_id
_entity_poly.type
_entity_poly.pdbx_seq_one_letter_code
_entity_poly.pdbx_strand_id
1 'polypeptide(L)' 'MLVLSRKENQSIVLRTSDGPIEIMVVRHQGDRRVRLVIDAPTAVKIRRKELCDDDRRAG' A
#
# COMPACT_ATOMS: atom_id res chain seq x y z
N MET A 1 -15.69 -1.82 4.41
CA MET A 1 -14.37 -2.49 4.41
C MET A 1 -14.41 -3.59 3.37
N LEU A 2 -13.50 -3.57 2.40
CA LEU A 2 -13.37 -4.64 1.41
C LEU A 2 -12.16 -5.50 1.78
N VAL A 3 -12.34 -6.82 1.82
CA VAL A 3 -11.27 -7.78 2.16
C VAL A 3 -10.97 -8.63 0.94
N LEU A 4 -9.71 -8.64 0.50
CA LEU A 4 -9.26 -9.39 -0.66
C LEU A 4 -8.00 -10.18 -0.30
N SER A 5 -7.97 -11.47 -0.65
CA SER A 5 -6.78 -12.31 -0.56
C SER A 5 -6.04 -12.31 -1.89
N ARG A 6 -4.75 -12.00 -1.93
CA ARG A 6 -3.92 -11.96 -3.15
C ARG A 6 -2.74 -12.92 -3.07
N LYS A 7 -2.53 -13.69 -4.13
CA LYS A 7 -1.32 -14.51 -4.33
C LYS A 7 -0.16 -13.64 -4.82
N GLU A 8 1.04 -14.21 -4.87
CA GLU A 8 2.20 -13.54 -5.47
C GLU A 8 1.90 -13.10 -6.91
N ASN A 9 2.41 -11.92 -7.27
CA ASN A 9 2.20 -11.20 -8.52
C ASN A 9 0.74 -10.83 -8.83
N GLN A 10 -0.17 -10.90 -7.85
CA GLN A 10 -1.52 -10.38 -8.00
C GLN A 10 -1.62 -8.95 -7.46
N SER A 11 -2.36 -8.13 -8.20
CA SER A 11 -2.56 -6.72 -7.88
C SER A 11 -3.99 -6.39 -7.43
N ILE A 12 -4.10 -5.27 -6.72
CA ILE A 12 -5.33 -4.55 -6.41
C ILE A 12 -5.19 -3.17 -7.03
N VAL A 13 -6.19 -2.73 -7.80
CA VAL A 13 -6.19 -1.39 -8.41
C VAL A 13 -7.30 -0.56 -7.78
N LEU A 14 -6.92 0.58 -7.21
CA LEU A 14 -7.83 1.61 -6.72
C LEU A 14 -7.93 2.70 -7.78
N ARG A 15 -9.13 2.99 -8.27
CA ARG A 15 -9.37 4.11 -9.20
C ARG A 15 -9.70 5.36 -8.38
N THR A 16 -8.84 6.37 -8.45
CA THR A 16 -9.05 7.67 -7.79
C THR A 16 -9.16 8.79 -8.81
N SER A 17 -9.58 9.97 -8.38
CA SER A 17 -9.62 11.17 -9.23
C SER A 17 -8.24 11.61 -9.71
N ASP A 18 -7.20 11.39 -8.91
CA ASP A 18 -5.82 11.82 -9.18
C ASP A 18 -5.02 10.78 -9.99
N GLY A 19 -5.63 9.62 -10.27
CA GLY A 19 -5.03 8.52 -11.02
C GLY A 19 -5.23 7.15 -10.36
N PRO A 20 -4.84 6.06 -11.03
CA PRO A 20 -4.90 4.73 -10.44
C PRO A 20 -3.79 4.56 -9.40
N ILE A 21 -4.10 3.84 -8.32
CA ILE A 21 -3.11 3.33 -7.37
C ILE A 21 -3.11 1.82 -7.50
N GLU A 22 -1.95 1.23 -7.80
CA GLU A 22 -1.78 -0.21 -7.90
C GLU A 22 -1.00 -0.73 -6.69
N ILE A 23 -1.54 -1.77 -6.03
CA ILE A 23 -0.91 -2.47 -4.92
C ILE A 23 -0.68 -3.91 -5.35
N MET A 24 0.58 -4.33 -5.46
CA MET A 24 0.96 -5.67 -5.89
C MET A 24 1.61 -6.46 -4.76
N VAL A 25 1.18 -7.71 -4.58
CA VAL A 25 1.89 -8.67 -3.72
C VAL A 25 3.08 -9.22 -4.48
N VAL A 26 4.30 -8.84 -4.09
CA VAL A 26 5.52 -9.37 -4.73
C VAL A 26 5.80 -10.78 -4.27
N ARG A 27 5.82 -10.99 -2.95
CA ARG A 27 6.05 -12.31 -2.35
C ARG A 27 5.58 -12.40 -0.91
N HIS A 28 5.27 -13.61 -0.48
CA HIS A 28 5.08 -13.93 0.93
C HIS A 28 6.43 -14.32 1.55
N GLN A 29 6.68 -13.91 2.80
CA GLN A 29 7.88 -14.24 3.56
C GLN A 29 7.46 -14.93 4.87
N GLY A 30 7.15 -16.21 4.74
CA GLY A 30 6.44 -16.97 5.78
C GLY A 30 5.06 -16.39 6.05
N ASP A 31 4.52 -16.69 7.22
CA ASP A 31 3.12 -16.35 7.55
C ASP A 31 2.93 -14.92 8.08
N ARG A 32 4.02 -14.20 8.37
CA ARG A 32 3.98 -12.92 9.10
C ARG A 32 4.41 -11.71 8.30
N ARG A 33 4.98 -11.90 7.10
CA ARG A 33 5.53 -10.79 6.30
C ARG A 33 5.14 -10.94 4.84
N VAL A 34 4.80 -9.82 4.23
CA VAL A 34 4.47 -9.74 2.80
C VAL A 34 5.28 -8.59 2.21
N ARG A 35 5.88 -8.79 1.04
CA ARG A 35 6.43 -7.66 0.26
C ARG A 35 5.35 -7.12 -0.66
N LEU A 36 5.12 -5.83 -0.55
CA LEU A 36 4.21 -5.09 -1.40
C LEU A 36 5.00 -4.09 -2.24
N VAL A 37 4.56 -3.91 -3.48
CA VAL A 37 4.88 -2.72 -4.29
C VAL A 37 3.61 -1.90 -4.37
N ILE A 38 3.75 -0.58 -4.24
CA ILE A 38 2.66 0.38 -4.38
C ILE A 38 3.10 1.39 -5.42
N ASP A 39 2.40 1.42 -6.56
CA ASP A 39 2.55 2.44 -7.59
C ASP A 39 1.39 3.43 -7.47
N ALA A 40 1.69 4.72 -7.45
CA ALA A 40 0.72 5.77 -7.24
C ALA A 40 1.19 7.09 -7.86
N PRO A 41 0.25 7.99 -8.21
CA PRO A 41 0.58 9.35 -8.62
C PRO A 41 1.41 10.07 -7.54
N THR A 42 2.30 10.97 -7.96
CA THR A 42 3.23 11.69 -7.06
C THR A 42 2.54 12.56 -6.02
N ALA A 43 1.28 12.97 -6.26
CA ALA A 43 0.44 13.67 -5.29
C ALA A 43 0.08 12.80 -4.07
N VAL A 44 0.13 11.47 -4.20
CA VAL A 44 -0.23 10.52 -3.14
C VAL A 44 1.01 10.15 -2.34
N LYS A 45 1.03 10.53 -1.07
CA LYS A 45 2.09 10.12 -0.14
C LYS A 45 1.82 8.72 0.40
N ILE A 46 2.75 7.80 0.15
CA ILE A 46 2.70 6.43 0.69
C ILE A 46 3.63 6.33 1.90
N ARG A 47 3.09 5.94 3.05
CA ARG A 47 3.85 5.72 4.28
C ARG A 47 3.33 4.50 5.03
N ARG A 48 4.24 3.83 5.75
CA ARG A 48 3.84 2.79 6.71
C ARG A 48 3.17 3.46 7.91
N LYS A 49 2.07 2.87 8.39
CA LYS A 49 1.19 3.51 9.38
C LYS A 49 1.93 3.88 10.68
N GLU A 50 2.86 3.03 11.13
CA GLU A 50 3.67 3.27 12.32
C GLU A 50 4.57 4.50 12.23
N LEU A 51 4.81 5.03 11.02
CA LEU A 51 5.60 6.24 10.78
C LEU A 51 4.74 7.51 10.61
N CYS A 52 3.41 7.38 10.58
CA CYS A 52 2.51 8.52 10.40
C CYS A 52 2.19 9.24 11.71
N ASP A 53 2.44 8.61 12.87
CA ASP A 53 2.04 9.17 14.16
C ASP A 53 3.06 10.22 14.68
N ASP A 54 4.27 10.30 14.09
CA ASP A 54 5.29 11.30 14.42
C ASP A 54 4.99 12.72 13.90
N ASP A 55 4.15 12.87 12.86
CA ASP A 55 3.83 14.18 12.29
C ASP A 55 2.94 15.05 13.19
N ARG A 56 2.32 14.48 14.23
CA ARG A 56 1.45 15.25 15.16
C ARG A 56 2.20 16.01 16.26
N ARG A 57 3.51 15.78 16.46
CA ARG A 57 4.30 16.37 17.55
C ARG A 57 5.29 17.46 17.12
N ALA A 58 5.42 17.71 15.81
CA ALA A 58 6.33 18.72 15.26
C ALA A 58 5.61 20.02 14.83
N GLY A 59 4.54 20.38 15.53
CA GLY A 59 3.78 21.63 15.33
C GLY A 59 3.83 22.51 16.57
#